data_AF-A0A6G9SAK1-F1
#
_entry.id   AF-A0A6G9SAK1-F1
#
_cell.length_a   1.000
_cell.length_b   1.000
_cell.length_c   1.000
_cell.angle_alpha   90.00
_cell.angle_beta   90.00
_cell.angle_gamma   90.00
#
_symmetry.space_group_name_H-M   'P 1'
#
loop_
_entity.id
_entity.type
_entity.pdbx_description
1 polymer ?
#
loop_
_entity_poly.entity_id
_entity_poly.type
_entity_poly.pdbx_seq_one_letter_code
_entity_poly.pdbx_strand_id
1 'polypeptide(L)'
;MTDYKNLSSPDFCARQLKVLADTTRLSVLKILMEGPKHVGELNSVLKLEQSLLSHHLKILRDAGFVEAKRDGKAVLYHFVSTNRQDNTGKAIDLGCCLLSFE
;
A
#
# COMPACT_ATOMS: atom_id res chain seq x y z
N MET A 1 -13.96 -21.39 -1.09
CA MET A 1 -12.81 -22.21 -1.52
C MET A 1 -12.01 -21.34 -2.47
N THR A 2 -11.08 -20.54 -1.94
CA THR A 2 -10.44 -19.44 -2.69
C THR A 2 -9.21 -19.99 -3.39
N ASP A 3 -9.17 -19.88 -4.71
CA ASP A 3 -8.09 -20.36 -5.58
C ASP A 3 -6.75 -19.68 -5.27
N TYR A 4 -5.93 -20.33 -4.44
CA TYR A 4 -4.54 -19.95 -4.17
C TYR A 4 -3.59 -20.15 -5.37
N LYS A 5 -4.10 -20.57 -6.54
CA LYS A 5 -3.31 -20.90 -7.73
C LYS A 5 -3.04 -19.73 -8.70
N ASN A 6 -3.49 -18.51 -8.41
CA ASN A 6 -3.44 -17.41 -9.38
C ASN A 6 -2.70 -16.13 -8.93
N LEU A 7 -1.97 -16.18 -7.82
CA LEU A 7 -1.20 -15.04 -7.28
C LEU A 7 0.00 -14.63 -8.15
N SER A 8 0.40 -15.47 -9.10
CA SER A 8 1.54 -15.25 -10.00
C SER A 8 1.16 -15.19 -11.49
N SER A 9 -0.13 -15.00 -11.81
CA SER A 9 -0.57 -14.75 -13.20
C SER A 9 -0.23 -13.32 -13.66
N PRO A 10 0.17 -13.12 -14.93
CA PRO A 10 0.35 -11.77 -15.51
C PRO A 10 -0.87 -10.86 -15.32
N ASP A 11 -2.10 -11.40 -15.36
CA ASP A 11 -3.34 -10.62 -15.18
C ASP A 11 -3.50 -10.11 -13.75
N PHE A 12 -3.05 -10.90 -12.77
CA PHE A 12 -3.01 -10.46 -11.37
C PHE A 12 -2.02 -9.32 -11.23
N CYS A 13 -0.81 -9.51 -11.78
CA CYS A 13 0.26 -8.51 -11.76
C CYS A 13 -0.18 -7.18 -12.38
N ALA A 14 -0.78 -7.23 -13.58
CA ALA A 14 -1.25 -6.04 -14.28
C ALA A 14 -2.32 -5.27 -13.49
N ARG A 15 -3.24 -5.97 -12.80
CA ARG A 15 -4.23 -5.33 -11.94
C ARG A 15 -3.61 -4.64 -10.73
N GLN A 16 -2.63 -5.28 -10.09
CA GLN A 16 -1.90 -4.69 -8.97
C GLN A 16 -1.10 -3.46 -9.43
N LEU A 17 -0.37 -3.57 -10.54
CA LEU A 17 0.38 -2.46 -11.13
C LEU A 17 -0.55 -1.30 -11.53
N LYS A 18 -1.76 -1.58 -12.04
CA LYS A 18 -2.76 -0.54 -12.33
C LYS A 18 -3.21 0.22 -11.08
N VAL A 19 -3.33 -0.48 -9.94
CA VAL A 19 -3.53 0.19 -8.65
C VAL A 19 -2.32 1.05 -8.31
N LEU A 20 -1.10 0.55 -8.47
CA LEU A 20 0.11 1.28 -8.10
C LEU A 20 0.52 2.40 -9.08
N ALA A 21 -0.06 2.48 -10.28
CA ALA A 21 0.23 3.48 -11.30
C ALA A 21 -0.35 4.87 -10.96
N ASP A 22 0.00 5.42 -9.79
CA ASP A 22 -0.41 6.72 -9.28
C ASP A 22 0.61 7.22 -8.27
N THR A 23 1.10 8.44 -8.49
CA THR A 23 2.19 9.04 -7.71
C THR A 23 1.83 9.23 -6.25
N THR A 24 0.59 9.61 -5.94
CA THR A 24 0.11 9.77 -4.57
C THR A 24 0.09 8.42 -3.85
N ARG A 25 -0.45 7.38 -4.49
CA ARG A 25 -0.49 6.04 -3.90
C ARG A 25 0.90 5.48 -3.64
N LEU A 26 1.85 5.63 -4.56
CA LEU A 26 3.24 5.24 -4.34
C LEU A 26 3.89 6.02 -3.20
N SER A 27 3.60 7.32 -3.08
CA SER A 27 4.12 8.16 -2.00
C SER A 27 3.57 7.73 -0.63
N VAL A 28 2.27 7.43 -0.55
CA VAL A 28 1.64 6.88 0.66
C VAL A 28 2.33 5.58 1.08
N LEU A 29 2.53 4.64 0.13
CA LEU A 29 3.19 3.38 0.42
C LEU A 29 4.63 3.58 0.89
N LYS A 30 5.41 4.43 0.21
CA LYS A 30 6.79 4.74 0.60
C LYS A 30 6.88 5.26 2.04
N ILE A 31 5.94 6.12 2.46
CA ILE A 31 5.86 6.62 3.84
C ILE A 31 5.49 5.48 4.82
N LEU A 32 4.47 4.68 4.48
CA LEU A 32 4.00 3.59 5.36
C LEU A 32 5.00 2.44 5.49
N MET A 33 5.92 2.29 4.54
CA MET A 33 7.05 1.35 4.61
C MET A 33 8.09 1.78 5.65
N GLU A 34 8.14 3.05 6.05
CA GLU A 34 8.99 3.53 7.15
C GLU A 34 8.35 3.30 8.53
N GLY A 35 7.03 3.11 8.56
CA GLY A 35 6.29 2.75 9.75
C GLY A 35 4.81 3.15 9.67
N PRO A 36 3.99 2.67 10.61
CA PRO A 36 2.57 2.99 10.64
C PRO A 36 2.34 4.49 10.87
N LYS A 37 1.34 5.06 10.19
CA LYS A 37 1.00 6.49 10.27
C LYS A 37 -0.49 6.74 10.39
N HIS A 38 -0.86 7.76 11.16
CA HIS A 38 -2.22 8.27 11.15
C HIS A 38 -2.51 9.06 9.87
N VAL A 39 -3.78 9.14 9.50
CA VAL A 39 -4.22 9.95 8.34
C VAL A 39 -3.74 11.39 8.43
N GLY A 40 -3.75 11.98 9.64
CA GLY A 40 -3.28 13.36 9.85
C GLY A 40 -1.78 13.53 9.56
N GLU A 41 -0.95 12.54 9.92
CA GLU A 41 0.48 12.55 9.61
C GLU A 41 0.74 12.36 8.11
N LEU A 42 -0.01 11.48 7.46
CA LEU A 42 0.08 11.32 6.01
C LEU A 42 -0.31 12.62 5.30
N ASN A 43 -1.35 13.30 5.79
CA ASN A 43 -1.83 14.54 5.19
C ASN A 43 -0.84 15.70 5.37
N SER A 44 -0.16 15.79 6.51
CA SER A 44 0.84 16.83 6.76
C SER A 44 2.09 16.68 5.88
N VAL A 45 2.49 15.44 5.60
CA VAL A 45 3.63 15.14 4.71
C VAL A 45 3.27 15.35 3.24
N LEU A 46 2.13 14.81 2.80
CA LEU A 46 1.74 14.84 1.38
C LEU A 46 1.07 16.16 0.96
N LYS A 47 0.60 16.97 1.91
CA LYS A 47 -0.09 18.25 1.68
C LYS A 47 -1.28 18.13 0.72
N LEU A 48 -2.08 17.09 0.93
CA LEU A 48 -3.27 16.82 0.12
C LEU A 48 -4.54 17.26 0.82
N GLU A 49 -5.62 17.35 0.05
CA GLU A 49 -6.96 17.43 0.62
C GLU A 49 -7.33 16.10 1.30
N GLN A 50 -7.96 16.18 2.46
CA GLN A 50 -8.27 14.99 3.27
C GLN A 50 -9.19 13.99 2.54
N SER A 51 -10.12 14.48 1.72
CA SER A 51 -11.00 13.66 0.90
C SER A 51 -10.24 12.86 -0.17
N LEU A 52 -9.25 13.50 -0.81
CA LEU A 52 -8.39 12.88 -1.81
C LEU A 52 -7.51 11.80 -1.18
N LEU A 53 -6.87 12.11 -0.05
CA LEU A 53 -6.06 11.12 0.68
C LEU A 53 -6.91 9.92 1.12
N SER A 54 -8.11 10.16 1.64
CA SER A 54 -9.04 9.09 2.04
C SER A 54 -9.45 8.20 0.87
N HIS A 55 -9.63 8.79 -0.33
CA HIS A 55 -9.91 8.04 -1.55
C HIS A 55 -8.75 7.11 -1.93
N HIS A 56 -7.52 7.62 -1.94
CA HIS A 56 -6.32 6.81 -2.21
C HIS A 56 -6.12 5.70 -1.19
N LEU A 57 -6.29 5.99 0.11
CA LEU A 57 -6.19 5.00 1.19
C LEU A 57 -7.25 3.90 1.08
N LYS A 58 -8.48 4.24 0.64
CA LYS A 58 -9.52 3.25 0.38
C LYS A 58 -9.10 2.32 -0.77
N ILE A 59 -8.64 2.86 -1.89
CA ILE A 59 -8.18 2.06 -3.04
C ILE A 59 -7.05 1.11 -2.63
N LEU A 60 -6.05 1.62 -1.91
CA LEU A 60 -4.92 0.81 -1.45
C LEU A 60 -5.34 -0.29 -0.48
N ARG A 61 -6.29 0.01 0.42
CA ARG A 61 -6.82 -0.98 1.38
C ARG A 61 -7.63 -2.06 0.67
N ASP A 62 -8.50 -1.66 -0.26
CA ASP A 62 -9.36 -2.58 -1.01
C ASP A 62 -8.50 -3.49 -1.93
N ALA A 63 -7.33 -3.01 -2.36
CA ALA A 63 -6.33 -3.80 -3.09
C ALA A 63 -5.37 -4.63 -2.20
N GLY A 64 -5.42 -4.46 -0.87
CA GLY A 64 -4.62 -5.22 0.09
C GLY A 64 -3.20 -4.70 0.35
N PHE A 65 -2.85 -3.48 -0.11
CA PHE A 65 -1.53 -2.89 0.13
C PHE A 65 -1.37 -2.24 1.50
N VAL A 66 -2.49 -1.87 2.12
CA VAL A 66 -2.50 -1.25 3.45
C VAL A 66 -3.60 -1.81 4.32
N GLU A 67 -3.35 -1.84 5.62
CA GLU A 67 -4.33 -2.16 6.64
C GLU A 67 -4.66 -0.93 7.47
N ALA A 68 -5.89 -0.86 7.96
CA ALA A 68 -6.37 0.24 8.79
C ALA A 68 -6.81 -0.32 10.14
N LYS A 69 -6.19 0.16 11.22
CA LYS A 69 -6.55 -0.19 12.59
C LYS A 69 -7.10 1.04 13.30
N ARG A 70 -8.23 0.89 14.00
CA ARG A 70 -8.73 1.96 14.87
C ARG A 70 -7.78 2.13 16.05
N ASP A 71 -7.42 3.37 16.32
CA ASP A 71 -6.57 3.77 17.44
C ASP A 71 -7.20 5.00 18.12
N GLY A 72 -7.98 4.73 19.17
CA GLY A 72 -8.84 5.73 19.81
C GLY A 72 -9.83 6.36 18.81
N LYS A 73 -9.71 7.68 18.62
CA LYS A 73 -10.52 8.45 17.67
C LYS A 73 -9.91 8.54 16.27
N ALA A 74 -8.68 8.06 16.09
CA ALA A 74 -7.96 8.10 14.83
C ALA A 74 -7.89 6.70 14.19
N VAL A 75 -7.42 6.67 12.95
CA VAL A 75 -7.12 5.43 12.21
C VAL A 75 -5.62 5.41 11.94
N LEU A 76 -4.97 4.31 12.31
CA LEU A 76 -3.57 4.03 12.06
C LEU A 76 -3.45 3.11 10.85
N TYR A 77 -2.74 3.56 9.83
CA TYR A 77 -2.51 2.80 8.60
C TYR A 77 -1.16 2.10 8.66
N HIS A 78 -1.12 0.87 8.17
CA HIS A 78 0.08 0.03 8.10
C HIS A 78 0.29 -0.41 6.67
N PHE A 79 1.55 -0.46 6.22
CA PHE A 79 1.90 -1.13 4.98
C PHE A 79 1.76 -2.64 5.15
N VAL A 80 1.17 -3.31 4.17
CA VAL A 80 1.09 -4.77 4.11
C VAL A 80 2.15 -5.24 3.13
N SER A 81 3.20 -5.87 3.65
CA SER A 81 4.15 -6.63 2.83
C SER A 81 3.60 -8.04 2.65
N THR A 82 3.41 -8.49 1.41
CA THR A 82 3.28 -9.93 1.16
C THR A 82 4.65 -10.57 1.40
N ASN A 83 4.67 -11.57 2.28
CA ASN A 83 5.88 -12.14 2.88
C ASN A 83 6.95 -12.54 1.85
N ARG A 84 7.99 -11.73 1.73
CA ARG A 84 9.34 -12.21 1.44
C ARG A 84 10.34 -11.32 2.19
N GLN A 85 10.86 -11.84 3.30
CA GLN A 85 11.92 -11.22 4.10
C GLN A 85 13.24 -11.29 3.32
N ASP A 86 13.35 -10.52 2.25
CA ASP A 86 14.64 -10.27 1.62
C ASP A 86 15.16 -8.94 2.17
N ASN A 87 16.41 -8.94 2.59
CA ASN A 87 17.15 -7.86 3.28
C ASN A 87 17.42 -6.63 2.38
N THR A 88 16.58 -6.43 1.36
CA THR A 88 16.71 -5.48 0.25
C THR A 88 15.61 -4.42 0.35
N GLY A 89 15.81 -3.43 1.21
CA GLY A 89 15.21 -2.10 1.10
C GLY A 89 13.68 -2.02 1.05
N LYS A 90 13.18 -0.82 0.79
CA LYS A 90 11.75 -0.52 0.67
C LYS A 90 11.22 -1.12 -0.64
N ALA A 91 10.80 -2.38 -0.61
CA ALA A 91 10.21 -3.07 -1.76
C ALA A 91 8.76 -3.54 -1.53
N ILE A 92 7.93 -3.43 -2.57
CA ILE A 92 6.55 -3.95 -2.63
C ILE A 92 6.60 -5.24 -3.42
N ASP A 93 6.35 -6.37 -2.75
CA ASP A 93 6.19 -7.67 -3.40
C ASP A 93 4.72 -7.80 -3.88
N LEU A 94 4.54 -8.18 -5.14
CA LEU A 94 3.24 -8.41 -5.76
C LEU A 94 2.96 -9.91 -5.98
N GLY A 95 3.83 -10.81 -5.52
CA GLY A 95 3.81 -12.25 -5.80
C GLY A 95 4.27 -12.63 -7.21
N CYS A 96 4.12 -11.71 -8.18
CA CYS A 96 4.57 -11.84 -9.57
C CYS A 96 5.84 -11.02 -9.90
N CYS A 97 6.10 -9.95 -9.15
CA CYS A 97 7.25 -9.08 -9.32
C CYS A 97 7.50 -8.26 -8.04
N LEU A 98 8.67 -7.64 -7.97
CA LEU A 98 9.11 -6.79 -6.85
C LEU A 98 9.30 -5.35 -7.35
N LEU A 99 8.70 -4.39 -6.67
CA LEU A 99 8.88 -2.96 -6.93
C LEU A 99 9.69 -2.31 -5.81
N SER A 100 10.92 -1.90 -6.10
CA SER A 100 11.80 -1.23 -5.15
C SER A 100 11.83 0.28 -5.37
N PHE A 101 11.87 1.04 -4.28
CA PHE A 101 12.16 2.47 -4.33
C PHE A 101 13.64 2.73 -4.02
N GLU A 102 14.35 3.38 -4.94
CA GLU A 102 15.67 3.99 -4.69
C GLU A 102 15.55 5.33 -3.95
#